data_AF-A0A2S9VA22-F1
#
_entry.id   AF-A0A2S9VA22-F1
#
_cell.length_a   1.000
_cell.length_b   1.000
_cell.length_c   1.000
_cell.angle_alpha   90.00
_cell.angle_beta   90.00
_cell.angle_gamma   90.00
#
_symmetry.space_group_name_H-M   'P 1'
#
loop_
_entity.id
_entity.type
_entity.pdbx_description
1 polymer ?
#
loop_
_entity_poly.entity_id
_entity_poly.type
_entity_poly.pdbx_seq_one_letter_code
_entity_poly.pdbx_strand_id
1 'polypeptide(L)'
;MKHILSARVLVTLLMVTIATYGAYLAWHHFTTQPWTRDGRVRADIIKVAGDVSGLVTEVAVKDNQAVRKGDLLFVIDPARYAQNVKAAEADLAEAKAAVIAARANEAIAESAVAASETYYANLNERAERRARLNKAVSNEEIHDSKALAEEAYAQLQQALAQAKLATANTIRAQAAVKQIENQLALAELDYARTRVTAAADGTVTNLNVKQGDYVTSGVASLALVKRDGMWVYGYFEETKLPRIRVGDKAEVILMAGDIKVPGRVDSIASGIADNAAATSADMLSDITPTFS
;
A
#
# COMPACT_ATOMS: atom_id res chain seq x y z
N MET A 1 11.41 -92.99 14.79
CA MET A 1 12.46 -91.95 14.71
C MET A 1 12.30 -90.92 13.57
N LYS A 2 11.51 -91.16 12.51
CA LYS A 2 11.32 -90.17 11.42
C LYS A 2 10.40 -88.97 11.76
N HIS A 3 9.46 -89.13 12.70
CA HIS A 3 8.55 -88.05 13.14
C HIS A 3 9.21 -86.97 14.01
N ILE A 4 10.27 -87.30 14.74
CA ILE A 4 10.97 -86.36 15.64
C ILE A 4 11.89 -85.43 14.83
N LEU A 5 12.53 -85.94 13.77
CA LEU A 5 13.35 -85.13 12.86
C LEU A 5 12.49 -84.15 12.04
N SER A 6 11.32 -84.59 11.56
CA SER A 6 10.39 -83.73 10.81
C SER A 6 9.77 -82.64 11.69
N ALA A 7 9.43 -82.94 12.95
CA ALA A 7 8.98 -81.93 13.90
C ALA A 7 10.07 -80.86 14.18
N ARG A 8 11.34 -81.27 14.31
CA ARG A 8 12.48 -80.34 14.50
C ARG A 8 12.70 -79.43 13.31
N VAL A 9 12.68 -80.00 12.09
CA VAL A 9 12.81 -79.22 10.85
C VAL A 9 11.67 -78.21 10.72
N LEU A 10 10.44 -78.62 11.04
CA LEU A 10 9.25 -77.76 10.97
C LEU A 10 9.33 -76.62 11.99
N VAL A 11 9.82 -76.87 13.21
CA VAL A 11 10.06 -75.83 14.22
C VAL A 11 11.14 -74.84 13.79
N THR A 12 12.26 -75.32 13.23
CA THR A 12 13.31 -74.41 12.72
C THR A 12 12.83 -73.59 11.53
N LEU A 13 12.03 -74.16 10.63
CA LEU A 13 11.48 -73.46 9.47
C LEU A 13 10.48 -72.38 9.93
N LEU A 14 9.66 -72.70 10.93
CA LEU A 14 8.70 -71.76 11.53
C LEU A 14 9.39 -70.63 12.29
N MET A 15 10.51 -70.91 12.95
CA MET A 15 11.32 -69.88 13.61
C MET A 15 11.99 -68.95 12.59
N VAL A 16 12.53 -69.52 11.49
CA VAL A 16 13.13 -68.73 10.41
C VAL A 16 12.08 -67.88 9.69
N THR A 17 10.86 -68.39 9.47
CA THR A 17 9.79 -67.59 8.85
C THR A 17 9.31 -66.46 9.76
N ILE A 18 9.22 -66.68 11.08
CA ILE A 18 8.90 -65.60 12.03
C ILE A 18 10.02 -64.56 12.06
N ALA A 19 11.29 -64.99 12.06
CA ALA A 19 12.43 -64.07 12.06
C ALA A 19 12.51 -63.24 10.78
N THR A 20 12.31 -63.85 9.61
CA THR A 20 12.28 -63.12 8.32
C THR A 20 11.06 -62.22 8.20
N TYR A 21 9.90 -62.63 8.71
CA TYR A 21 8.70 -61.78 8.75
C TYR A 21 8.87 -60.59 9.70
N GLY A 22 9.50 -60.81 10.87
CA GLY A 22 9.84 -59.75 11.81
C GLY A 22 10.87 -58.76 11.22
N ALA A 23 11.91 -59.26 10.55
CA ALA A 23 12.87 -58.43 9.84
C ALA A 23 12.21 -57.65 8.69
N TYR A 24 11.28 -58.27 7.96
CA TYR A 24 10.50 -57.60 6.91
C TYR A 24 9.59 -56.51 7.48
N LEU A 25 8.90 -56.75 8.60
CA LEU A 25 8.05 -55.76 9.27
C LEU A 25 8.88 -54.61 9.84
N ALA A 26 10.02 -54.89 10.47
CA ALA A 26 10.92 -53.87 10.98
C ALA A 26 11.50 -53.03 9.84
N TRP A 27 11.96 -53.68 8.76
CA TRP A 27 12.42 -53.00 7.55
C TRP A 27 11.31 -52.14 6.97
N HIS A 28 10.09 -52.67 6.83
CA HIS A 28 8.97 -51.88 6.34
C HIS A 28 8.68 -50.70 7.27
N HIS A 29 8.60 -50.88 8.58
CA HIS A 29 8.34 -49.81 9.54
C HIS A 29 9.37 -48.67 9.49
N PHE A 30 10.67 -49.00 9.55
CA PHE A 30 11.75 -48.00 9.52
C PHE A 30 11.95 -47.36 8.15
N THR A 31 11.66 -48.07 7.05
CA THR A 31 11.81 -47.52 5.70
C THR A 31 10.57 -46.76 5.24
N THR A 32 9.40 -46.99 5.86
CA THR A 32 8.13 -46.43 5.37
C THR A 32 7.68 -45.15 6.05
N GLN A 33 8.11 -44.87 7.29
CA GLN A 33 7.77 -43.63 7.97
C GLN A 33 8.59 -42.47 7.35
N PRO A 34 7.93 -41.48 6.73
CA PRO A 34 8.63 -40.35 6.15
C PRO A 34 9.13 -39.44 7.28
N TRP A 35 10.41 -39.52 7.60
CA TRP A 35 11.11 -38.59 8.48
C TRP A 35 12.32 -38.02 7.74
N THR A 36 12.70 -36.80 8.10
CA THR A 36 13.92 -36.15 7.59
C THR A 36 14.63 -35.41 8.71
N ARG A 37 15.95 -35.37 8.63
CA ARG A 37 16.80 -34.59 9.53
C ARG A 37 17.13 -33.20 8.94
N ASP A 38 16.95 -33.01 7.64
CA ASP A 38 17.18 -31.71 6.98
C ASP A 38 15.90 -30.88 7.01
N GLY A 39 15.63 -30.35 8.21
CA GLY A 39 14.57 -29.39 8.46
C GLY A 39 15.17 -28.00 8.64
N ARG A 40 14.72 -27.00 7.86
CA ARG A 40 15.16 -25.60 8.00
C ARG A 40 13.99 -24.71 8.36
N VAL A 41 14.12 -23.98 9.46
CA VAL A 41 13.16 -22.95 9.87
C VAL A 41 13.34 -21.74 8.95
N ARG A 42 12.23 -21.27 8.39
CA ARG A 42 12.12 -20.02 7.64
C ARG A 42 11.07 -19.14 8.31
N ALA A 43 11.14 -17.86 8.00
CA ALA A 43 10.22 -16.88 8.54
C ALA A 43 9.87 -15.86 7.46
N ASP A 44 8.68 -15.29 7.57
CA ASP A 44 8.27 -14.11 6.82
C ASP A 44 9.16 -12.92 7.19
N ILE A 45 9.95 -12.46 6.23
CA ILE A 45 10.83 -11.30 6.39
C ILE A 45 10.22 -10.12 5.64
N ILE A 46 9.85 -9.09 6.40
CA ILE A 46 9.41 -7.81 5.85
C ILE A 46 10.65 -6.91 5.74
N LYS A 47 10.99 -6.53 4.52
CA LYS A 47 12.05 -5.55 4.27
C LYS A 47 11.48 -4.15 4.51
N VAL A 48 11.96 -3.45 5.53
CA VAL A 48 11.48 -2.11 5.85
C VAL A 48 12.38 -1.09 5.16
N ALA A 49 11.76 -0.25 4.32
CA ALA A 49 12.39 0.87 3.64
C ALA A 49 11.73 2.17 4.09
N GLY A 50 12.47 3.28 4.02
CA GLY A 50 11.88 4.61 4.14
C GLY A 50 11.08 4.97 2.89
N ASP A 51 9.93 5.60 3.05
CA ASP A 51 9.18 6.17 1.92
C ASP A 51 9.79 7.51 1.45
N VAL A 52 10.53 8.19 2.33
CA VAL A 52 11.21 9.46 2.05
C VAL A 52 12.71 9.31 2.25
N SER A 53 13.50 10.17 1.59
CA SER A 53 14.97 10.14 1.65
C SER A 53 15.50 11.23 2.59
N GLY A 54 16.53 10.93 3.36
CA GLY A 54 17.18 11.93 4.20
C GLY A 54 18.16 11.35 5.20
N LEU A 55 18.75 12.23 6.01
CA LEU A 55 19.64 11.84 7.10
C LEU A 55 18.84 11.25 8.26
N VAL A 56 19.36 10.19 8.87
CA VAL A 56 18.76 9.56 10.04
C VAL A 56 19.20 10.32 11.29
N THR A 57 18.22 10.90 11.98
CA THR A 57 18.45 11.71 13.19
C THR A 57 18.40 10.88 14.46
N GLU A 58 17.61 9.80 14.47
CA GLU A 58 17.42 8.93 15.63
C GLU A 58 17.13 7.50 15.17
N VAL A 59 17.69 6.51 15.89
CA VAL A 59 17.36 5.09 15.74
C VAL A 59 16.84 4.60 17.09
N ALA A 60 15.56 4.24 17.14
CA ALA A 60 14.84 3.90 18.37
C ALA A 60 14.90 2.40 18.72
N VAL A 61 15.39 1.56 17.81
CA VAL A 61 15.48 0.11 17.97
C VAL A 61 16.92 -0.40 17.94
N LYS A 62 17.12 -1.57 18.54
CA LYS A 62 18.38 -2.32 18.49
C LYS A 62 18.22 -3.59 17.66
N ASP A 63 19.34 -4.13 17.19
CA ASP A 63 19.34 -5.42 16.50
C ASP A 63 18.85 -6.54 17.45
N ASN A 64 18.06 -7.46 16.90
CA ASN A 64 17.38 -8.56 17.62
C ASN A 64 16.34 -8.12 18.67
N GLN A 65 15.83 -6.88 18.57
CA GLN A 65 14.78 -6.38 19.46
C GLN A 65 13.38 -6.78 18.96
N ALA A 66 12.52 -7.24 19.87
CA ALA A 66 11.11 -7.46 19.58
C ALA A 66 10.36 -6.12 19.51
N VAL A 67 9.56 -5.94 18.47
CA VAL A 67 8.76 -4.73 18.21
C VAL A 67 7.31 -5.11 17.88
N ARG A 68 6.40 -4.20 18.18
CA ARG A 68 4.99 -4.30 17.80
C ARG A 68 4.70 -3.44 16.59
N LYS A 69 3.61 -3.74 15.89
CA LYS A 69 3.10 -2.93 14.79
C LYS A 69 2.91 -1.48 15.24
N GLY A 70 3.50 -0.55 14.50
CA GLY A 70 3.45 0.88 14.78
C GLY A 70 4.60 1.39 15.68
N ASP A 71 5.43 0.52 16.23
CA ASP A 71 6.59 0.97 17.01
C ASP A 71 7.57 1.73 16.11
N LEU A 72 8.13 2.82 16.63
CA LEU A 72 9.11 3.64 15.94
C LEU A 72 10.42 2.85 15.77
N LEU A 73 10.92 2.81 14.53
CA LEU A 73 12.19 2.16 14.21
C LEU A 73 13.31 3.20 14.12
N PHE A 74 13.14 4.20 13.27
CA PHE A 74 14.08 5.31 13.13
C PHE A 74 13.39 6.54 12.55
N VAL A 75 14.03 7.70 12.72
CA VAL A 75 13.52 9.01 12.29
C VAL A 75 14.47 9.61 11.27
N ILE A 76 13.93 9.94 10.10
CA ILE A 76 14.58 10.72 9.06
C ILE A 76 14.40 12.20 9.41
N ASP A 77 15.39 13.04 9.15
CA ASP A 77 15.41 14.47 9.50
C ASP A 77 14.09 15.17 9.10
N PRO A 78 13.25 15.52 10.08
CA PRO A 78 11.94 16.07 9.82
C PRO A 78 11.99 17.56 9.51
N ALA A 79 13.12 18.25 9.72
CA ALA A 79 13.19 19.70 9.63
C ALA A 79 12.83 20.21 8.23
N ARG A 80 13.36 19.58 7.18
CA ARG A 80 13.05 19.94 5.80
C ARG A 80 11.57 19.72 5.47
N TYR A 81 11.01 18.60 5.91
CA TYR A 81 9.62 18.26 5.66
C TYR A 81 8.65 19.15 6.43
N ALA A 82 9.00 19.53 7.67
CA ALA A 82 8.21 20.48 8.46
C ALA A 82 8.15 21.85 7.79
N GLN A 83 9.25 22.30 7.16
CA GLN A 83 9.25 23.55 6.41
C GLN A 83 8.40 23.46 5.13
N ASN A 84 8.42 22.32 4.45
CA ASN A 84 7.56 22.10 3.28
C ASN A 84 6.07 22.13 3.65
N VAL A 85 5.69 21.54 4.79
CA VAL A 85 4.31 21.64 5.31
C VAL A 85 3.94 23.10 5.55
N LYS A 86 4.79 23.87 6.25
CA LYS A 86 4.54 25.29 6.50
C LYS A 86 4.43 26.13 5.23
N ALA A 87 5.25 25.83 4.22
CA ALA A 87 5.18 26.50 2.92
C ALA A 87 3.83 26.21 2.24
N ALA A 88 3.42 24.94 2.19
CA ALA A 88 2.13 24.54 1.61
C ALA A 88 0.91 25.10 2.39
N GLU A 89 1.02 25.24 3.71
CA GLU A 89 0.00 25.93 4.53
C GLU A 89 -0.12 27.41 4.15
N ALA A 90 1.01 28.09 3.90
CA ALA A 90 1.03 29.48 3.46
C ALA A 90 0.41 29.63 2.06
N ASP A 91 0.77 28.74 1.12
CA ASP A 91 0.19 28.71 -0.22
C ASP A 91 -1.33 28.48 -0.17
N LEU A 92 -1.81 27.63 0.75
CA LEU A 92 -3.24 27.40 0.94
C LEU A 92 -3.95 28.65 1.48
N ALA A 93 -3.32 29.38 2.39
CA ALA A 93 -3.86 30.63 2.90
C ALA A 93 -3.96 31.68 1.79
N GLU A 94 -2.95 31.78 0.92
CA GLU A 94 -2.96 32.66 -0.25
C GLU A 94 -4.08 32.28 -1.24
N ALA A 95 -4.19 31.00 -1.59
CA ALA A 95 -5.24 30.52 -2.49
C ALA A 95 -6.66 30.78 -1.94
N LYS A 96 -6.85 30.61 -0.62
CA LYS A 96 -8.12 30.95 0.04
C LYS A 96 -8.42 32.45 -0.02
N ALA A 97 -7.41 33.30 0.16
CA ALA A 97 -7.57 34.74 0.00
C ALA A 97 -7.96 35.12 -1.45
N ALA A 98 -7.39 34.44 -2.46
CA ALA A 98 -7.77 34.64 -3.85
C ALA A 98 -9.25 34.29 -4.13
N VAL A 99 -9.79 33.23 -3.49
CA VAL A 99 -11.23 32.91 -3.58
C VAL A 99 -12.09 34.02 -2.97
N ILE A 100 -11.68 34.61 -1.84
CA ILE A 100 -12.41 35.72 -1.22
C ILE A 100 -12.45 36.92 -2.16
N ALA A 101 -11.32 37.27 -2.78
CA ALA A 101 -11.27 38.34 -3.78
C ALA A 101 -12.14 38.04 -5.02
N ALA A 102 -12.12 36.79 -5.51
CA ALA A 102 -12.94 36.38 -6.64
C ALA A 102 -14.45 36.48 -6.33
N ARG A 103 -14.87 36.02 -5.13
CA ARG A 103 -16.25 36.14 -4.66
C ARG A 103 -16.70 37.58 -4.49
N ALA A 104 -15.82 38.47 -4.03
CA ALA A 104 -16.12 39.89 -3.96
C ALA A 104 -16.39 40.47 -5.36
N ASN A 105 -15.57 40.12 -6.35
CA ASN A 105 -15.78 40.56 -7.74
C ASN A 105 -17.06 39.98 -8.36
N GLU A 106 -17.40 38.73 -8.04
CA GLU A 106 -18.67 38.10 -8.43
C GLU A 106 -19.87 38.86 -7.86
N ALA A 107 -19.86 39.19 -6.56
CA ALA A 107 -20.93 39.97 -5.93
C ALA A 107 -21.10 41.37 -6.54
N ILE A 108 -19.99 42.02 -6.94
CA ILE A 108 -20.01 43.31 -7.66
C ILE A 108 -20.67 43.14 -9.03
N ALA A 109 -20.31 42.08 -9.77
CA ALA A 109 -20.89 41.80 -11.09
C ALA A 109 -22.38 41.44 -11.00
N GLU A 110 -22.80 40.66 -10.01
CA GLU A 110 -24.20 40.35 -9.74
C GLU A 110 -25.01 41.61 -9.39
N SER A 111 -24.43 42.50 -8.58
CA SER A 111 -25.06 43.79 -8.24
C SER A 111 -25.25 44.67 -9.49
N ALA A 112 -24.29 44.64 -10.43
CA ALA A 112 -24.41 45.34 -11.70
C ALA A 112 -25.50 44.73 -12.60
N VAL A 113 -25.66 43.40 -12.60
CA VAL A 113 -26.78 42.73 -13.30
C VAL A 113 -28.11 43.17 -12.72
N ALA A 114 -28.26 43.16 -11.39
CA ALA A 114 -29.50 43.59 -10.74
C ALA A 114 -29.86 45.05 -11.07
N ALA A 115 -28.87 45.95 -11.08
CA ALA A 115 -29.08 47.34 -11.49
C ALA A 115 -29.54 47.44 -12.95
N SER A 116 -28.86 46.76 -13.88
CA SER A 116 -29.22 46.73 -15.30
C SER A 116 -30.60 46.12 -15.56
N GLU A 117 -30.98 45.10 -14.78
CA GLU A 117 -32.28 44.43 -14.90
C GLU A 117 -33.42 45.39 -14.52
N THR A 118 -33.28 46.12 -13.41
CA THR A 118 -34.28 47.14 -13.03
C THR A 118 -34.36 48.28 -14.05
N TYR A 119 -33.23 48.68 -14.64
CA TYR A 119 -33.18 49.71 -15.67
C TYR A 119 -33.94 49.26 -16.94
N TYR A 120 -33.68 48.03 -17.40
CA TYR A 120 -34.40 47.40 -18.50
C TYR A 120 -35.90 47.27 -18.20
N ALA A 121 -36.28 46.78 -17.02
CA ALA A 121 -37.68 46.59 -16.64
C ALA A 121 -38.47 47.89 -16.68
N ASN A 122 -37.91 48.98 -16.14
CA ASN A 122 -38.53 50.31 -16.16
C ASN A 122 -38.73 50.85 -17.59
N LEU A 123 -37.78 50.63 -18.49
CA LEU A 123 -37.87 51.07 -19.88
C LEU A 123 -38.83 50.20 -20.70
N ASN A 124 -38.82 48.90 -20.49
CA ASN A 124 -39.74 47.99 -21.14
C ASN A 124 -41.20 48.30 -20.75
N GLU A 125 -41.48 48.54 -19.46
CA GLU A 125 -42.82 48.93 -19.01
C GLU A 125 -43.28 50.26 -19.64
N ARG A 126 -42.37 51.24 -19.77
CA ARG A 126 -42.66 52.51 -20.45
C ARG A 126 -43.00 52.29 -21.93
N ALA A 127 -42.24 51.44 -22.63
CA ALA A 127 -42.48 51.09 -24.02
C ALA A 127 -43.83 50.39 -24.20
N GLU A 128 -44.13 49.39 -23.35
CA GLU A 128 -45.41 48.69 -23.37
C GLU A 128 -46.60 49.61 -23.09
N ARG A 129 -46.49 50.48 -22.08
CA ARG A 129 -47.55 51.43 -21.74
C ARG A 129 -47.85 52.38 -22.90
N ARG A 130 -46.82 52.89 -23.58
CA ARG A 130 -46.97 53.75 -24.76
C ARG A 130 -47.57 52.99 -25.95
N ALA A 131 -47.15 51.75 -26.19
CA ALA A 131 -47.71 50.91 -27.25
C ALA A 131 -49.21 50.61 -27.05
N ARG A 132 -49.68 50.52 -25.80
CA ARG A 132 -51.11 50.35 -25.48
C ARG A 132 -51.94 51.62 -25.76
N LEU A 133 -51.32 52.79 -25.79
CA LEU A 133 -51.96 54.09 -26.00
C LEU A 133 -52.04 54.43 -27.50
N ASN A 134 -52.67 53.56 -28.30
CA ASN A 134 -52.71 53.55 -29.78
C ASN A 134 -53.27 54.82 -30.48
N LYS A 135 -53.68 55.86 -29.73
CA LYS A 135 -54.22 57.13 -30.27
C LYS A 135 -53.75 58.39 -29.52
N ALA A 136 -52.91 58.26 -28.49
CA ALA A 136 -52.51 59.38 -27.63
C ALA A 136 -51.00 59.73 -27.72
N VAL A 137 -50.22 58.95 -28.47
CA VAL A 137 -48.76 59.09 -28.60
C VAL A 137 -48.37 58.95 -30.07
N SER A 138 -47.33 59.67 -30.52
CA SER A 138 -46.85 59.61 -31.90
C SER A 138 -46.21 58.25 -32.23
N ASN A 139 -46.28 57.82 -33.49
CA ASN A 139 -45.59 56.60 -33.96
C ASN A 139 -44.07 56.70 -33.74
N GLU A 140 -43.49 57.89 -33.90
CA GLU A 140 -42.07 58.15 -33.65
C GLU A 140 -41.71 57.90 -32.18
N GLU A 141 -42.50 58.42 -31.23
CA GLU A 141 -42.27 58.20 -29.80
C GLU A 141 -42.42 56.73 -29.38
N ILE A 142 -43.28 55.95 -30.05
CA ILE A 142 -43.38 54.50 -29.83
C ILE A 142 -42.12 53.80 -30.31
N HIS A 143 -41.62 54.14 -31.51
CA HIS A 143 -40.38 53.60 -32.04
C HIS A 143 -39.17 53.95 -31.14
N ASP A 144 -39.06 55.20 -30.69
CA ASP A 144 -37.99 55.65 -29.81
C ASP A 144 -38.02 54.92 -28.46
N SER A 145 -39.20 54.77 -27.86
CA SER A 145 -39.35 54.04 -26.59
C SER A 145 -38.94 52.58 -26.71
N LYS A 146 -39.26 51.96 -27.84
CA LYS A 146 -38.87 50.58 -28.13
C LYS A 146 -37.36 50.47 -28.33
N ALA A 147 -36.75 51.38 -29.10
CA ALA A 147 -35.30 51.41 -29.31
C ALA A 147 -34.53 51.57 -27.99
N LEU A 148 -35.01 52.43 -27.08
CA LEU A 148 -34.42 52.60 -25.74
C LEU A 148 -34.52 51.32 -24.89
N ALA A 149 -35.63 50.59 -24.97
CA ALA A 149 -35.78 49.31 -24.26
C ALA A 149 -34.85 48.23 -24.85
N GLU A 150 -34.68 48.20 -26.16
CA GLU A 150 -33.73 47.29 -26.84
C GLU A 150 -32.27 47.61 -26.47
N GLU A 151 -31.90 48.89 -26.36
CA GLU A 151 -30.57 49.31 -25.87
C GLU A 151 -30.33 48.84 -24.43
N ALA A 152 -31.29 49.05 -23.53
CA ALA A 152 -31.19 48.60 -22.14
C ALA A 152 -31.10 47.07 -22.03
N TYR A 153 -31.76 46.33 -22.93
CA TYR A 153 -31.61 44.88 -23.00
C TYR A 153 -30.18 44.47 -23.40
N ALA A 154 -29.58 45.17 -24.38
CA ALA A 154 -28.19 44.91 -24.76
C ALA A 154 -27.22 45.18 -23.59
N GLN A 155 -27.45 46.23 -22.81
CA GLN A 155 -26.68 46.53 -21.58
C GLN A 155 -26.84 45.43 -20.52
N LEU A 156 -28.06 44.92 -20.33
CA LEU A 156 -28.32 43.79 -19.42
C LEU A 156 -27.58 42.53 -19.88
N GLN A 157 -27.60 42.20 -21.17
CA GLN A 157 -26.88 41.05 -21.70
C GLN A 157 -25.36 41.17 -21.49
N GLN A 158 -24.81 42.39 -21.65
CA GLN A 158 -23.41 42.64 -21.34
C GLN A 158 -23.10 42.42 -19.85
N ALA A 159 -23.94 42.93 -18.95
CA ALA A 159 -23.78 42.72 -17.50
C ALA A 159 -23.85 41.23 -17.13
N LEU A 160 -24.80 40.49 -17.72
CA LEU A 160 -24.93 39.03 -17.52
C LEU A 160 -23.71 38.27 -18.02
N ALA A 161 -23.13 38.66 -19.15
CA ALA A 161 -21.89 38.07 -19.65
C ALA A 161 -20.71 38.32 -18.70
N GLN A 162 -20.61 39.54 -18.14
CA GLN A 162 -19.59 39.87 -17.14
C GLN A 162 -19.78 39.08 -15.84
N ALA A 163 -21.01 38.92 -15.35
CA ALA A 163 -21.30 38.10 -14.18
C ALA A 163 -20.92 36.63 -14.40
N LYS A 164 -21.24 36.06 -15.57
CA LYS A 164 -20.82 34.70 -15.93
C LYS A 164 -19.29 34.53 -15.92
N LEU A 165 -18.54 35.53 -16.41
CA LEU A 165 -17.08 35.52 -16.35
C LEU A 165 -16.57 35.59 -14.90
N ALA A 166 -17.22 36.38 -14.05
CA ALA A 166 -16.87 36.47 -12.63
C ALA A 166 -17.12 35.14 -11.89
N THR A 167 -18.27 34.49 -12.09
CA THR A 167 -18.55 33.15 -11.55
C THR A 167 -17.53 32.12 -12.04
N ALA A 168 -17.18 32.15 -13.33
CA ALA A 168 -16.13 31.26 -13.87
C ALA A 168 -14.76 31.50 -13.21
N ASN A 169 -14.44 32.73 -12.84
CA ASN A 169 -13.23 33.06 -12.09
C ASN A 169 -13.28 32.52 -10.65
N THR A 170 -14.43 32.63 -9.97
CA THR A 170 -14.63 32.03 -8.64
C THR A 170 -14.43 30.52 -8.67
N ILE A 171 -15.00 29.84 -9.68
CA ILE A 171 -14.85 28.38 -9.86
C ILE A 171 -13.37 28.03 -10.09
N ARG A 172 -12.66 28.78 -10.95
CA ARG A 172 -11.21 28.59 -11.16
C ARG A 172 -10.41 28.76 -9.87
N ALA A 173 -10.70 29.80 -9.08
CA ALA A 173 -10.01 30.05 -7.82
C ALA A 173 -10.28 28.91 -6.80
N GLN A 174 -11.52 28.40 -6.73
CA GLN A 174 -11.85 27.26 -5.87
C GLN A 174 -11.15 25.97 -6.32
N ALA A 175 -11.06 25.74 -7.63
CA ALA A 175 -10.29 24.62 -8.17
C ALA A 175 -8.80 24.74 -7.83
N ALA A 176 -8.24 25.95 -7.85
CA ALA A 176 -6.86 26.21 -7.43
C ALA A 176 -6.66 25.92 -5.94
N VAL A 177 -7.58 26.33 -5.07
CA VAL A 177 -7.55 25.94 -3.64
C VAL A 177 -7.50 24.42 -3.50
N LYS A 178 -8.32 23.69 -4.27
CA LYS A 178 -8.33 22.22 -4.17
C LYS A 178 -7.01 21.58 -4.61
N GLN A 179 -6.33 22.16 -5.59
CA GLN A 179 -4.99 21.72 -5.99
C GLN A 179 -3.98 21.94 -4.86
N ILE A 180 -4.00 23.11 -4.21
CA ILE A 180 -3.08 23.42 -3.10
C ILE A 180 -3.39 22.57 -1.85
N GLU A 181 -4.65 22.28 -1.55
CA GLU A 181 -5.02 21.33 -0.49
C GLU A 181 -4.37 19.96 -0.70
N ASN A 182 -4.37 19.46 -1.95
CA ASN A 182 -3.71 18.19 -2.25
C ASN A 182 -2.18 18.29 -2.09
N GLN A 183 -1.57 19.43 -2.42
CA GLN A 183 -0.14 19.64 -2.23
C GLN A 183 0.23 19.69 -0.74
N LEU A 184 -0.59 20.33 0.09
CA LEU A 184 -0.44 20.31 1.55
C LEU A 184 -0.56 18.87 2.08
N ALA A 185 -1.57 18.12 1.65
CA ALA A 185 -1.75 16.73 2.07
C ALA A 185 -0.54 15.84 1.71
N LEU A 186 0.08 16.06 0.55
CA LEU A 186 1.31 15.36 0.17
C LEU A 186 2.49 15.75 1.08
N ALA A 187 2.66 17.05 1.37
CA ALA A 187 3.71 17.51 2.27
C ALA A 187 3.54 16.96 3.70
N GLU A 188 2.30 16.91 4.21
CA GLU A 188 1.97 16.32 5.50
C GLU A 188 2.24 14.81 5.54
N LEU A 189 1.90 14.10 4.45
CA LEU A 189 2.17 12.68 4.33
C LEU A 189 3.68 12.39 4.31
N ASP A 190 4.45 13.17 3.55
CA ASP A 190 5.90 13.05 3.52
C ASP A 190 6.52 13.36 4.89
N TYR A 191 6.00 14.37 5.60
CA TYR A 191 6.39 14.67 6.97
C TYR A 191 6.07 13.52 7.93
N ALA A 192 4.89 12.93 7.85
CA ALA A 192 4.52 11.78 8.67
C ALA A 192 5.43 10.56 8.38
N ARG A 193 5.78 10.35 7.11
CA ARG A 193 6.66 9.28 6.62
C ARG A 193 8.14 9.45 6.98
N THR A 194 8.53 10.59 7.57
CA THR A 194 9.86 10.72 8.18
C THR A 194 10.05 9.77 9.37
N ARG A 195 8.96 9.36 10.02
CA ARG A 195 8.97 8.38 11.10
C ARG A 195 8.70 7.00 10.53
N VAL A 196 9.75 6.20 10.42
CA VAL A 196 9.63 4.83 9.91
C VAL A 196 9.22 3.91 11.06
N THR A 197 8.05 3.29 10.94
CA THR A 197 7.46 2.41 11.97
C THR A 197 7.41 0.96 11.53
N ALA A 198 7.30 0.03 12.48
CA ALA A 198 7.14 -1.40 12.20
C ALA A 198 5.78 -1.71 11.54
N ALA A 199 5.80 -2.42 10.40
CA ALA A 199 4.59 -2.80 9.67
C ALA A 199 3.77 -3.92 10.35
N ALA A 200 4.41 -4.75 11.18
CA ALA A 200 3.80 -5.88 11.87
C ALA A 200 4.53 -6.17 13.20
N ASP A 201 3.96 -7.07 14.01
CA ASP A 201 4.63 -7.60 15.20
C ASP A 201 5.75 -8.57 14.80
N GLY A 202 6.95 -8.37 15.35
CA GLY A 202 8.11 -9.15 14.93
C GLY A 202 9.38 -8.83 15.69
N THR A 203 10.50 -9.32 15.16
CA THR A 203 11.85 -9.03 15.67
C THR A 203 12.66 -8.34 14.59
N VAL A 204 13.27 -7.22 14.93
CA VAL A 204 14.17 -6.48 14.03
C VAL A 204 15.47 -7.27 13.89
N THR A 205 15.90 -7.52 12.66
CA THR A 205 17.17 -8.18 12.35
C THR A 205 17.90 -7.41 11.23
N ASN A 206 19.22 -7.54 11.20
CA ASN A 206 20.07 -6.92 10.17
C ASN A 206 19.85 -5.39 10.10
N LEU A 207 19.90 -4.75 11.27
CA LEU A 207 19.79 -3.29 11.41
C LEU A 207 21.05 -2.62 10.84
N ASN A 208 20.96 -2.15 9.60
CA ASN A 208 22.10 -1.56 8.88
C ASN A 208 22.11 -0.02 8.92
N VAL A 209 21.17 0.59 9.64
CA VAL A 209 21.05 2.04 9.77
C VAL A 209 21.51 2.50 11.14
N LYS A 210 22.37 3.51 11.13
CA LYS A 210 22.85 4.24 12.30
C LYS A 210 22.48 5.71 12.21
N GLN A 211 22.49 6.38 13.35
CA GLN A 211 22.36 7.83 13.40
C GLN A 211 23.46 8.49 12.56
N GLY A 212 23.08 9.42 11.68
CA GLY A 212 23.96 10.08 10.73
C GLY A 212 24.01 9.43 9.34
N ASP A 213 23.50 8.21 9.17
CA ASP A 213 23.42 7.56 7.86
C ASP A 213 22.39 8.27 6.97
N TYR A 214 22.60 8.21 5.66
CA TYR A 214 21.66 8.72 4.67
C TYR A 214 20.82 7.57 4.11
N VAL A 215 19.51 7.63 4.32
CA VAL A 215 18.55 6.65 3.79
C VAL A 215 17.94 7.18 2.50
N THR A 216 17.86 6.31 1.50
CA THR A 216 17.21 6.58 0.22
C THR A 216 15.84 5.90 0.18
N SER A 217 14.82 6.61 -0.30
CA SER A 217 13.48 6.09 -0.48
C SER A 217 13.48 4.78 -1.27
N GLY A 218 12.73 3.78 -0.79
CA GLY A 218 12.56 2.48 -1.44
C GLY A 218 13.70 1.48 -1.22
N VAL A 219 14.82 1.89 -0.61
CA VAL A 219 15.92 0.98 -0.26
C VAL A 219 15.70 0.43 1.14
N ALA A 220 15.73 -0.89 1.27
CA ALA A 220 15.53 -1.56 2.55
C ALA A 220 16.69 -1.27 3.51
N SER A 221 16.35 -0.73 4.68
CA SER A 221 17.28 -0.34 5.74
C SER A 221 17.43 -1.39 6.83
N LEU A 222 16.38 -2.20 7.04
CA LEU A 222 16.35 -3.28 8.02
C LEU A 222 15.38 -4.37 7.61
N ALA A 223 15.51 -5.54 8.24
CA ALA A 223 14.58 -6.66 8.11
C ALA A 223 13.75 -6.83 9.39
N LEU A 224 12.46 -7.10 9.23
CA LEU A 224 11.55 -7.43 10.32
C LEU A 224 11.07 -8.86 10.13
N VAL A 225 11.43 -9.73 11.06
CA VAL A 225 10.98 -11.14 11.08
C VAL A 225 9.64 -11.20 11.79
N LYS A 226 8.56 -11.53 11.08
CA LYS A 226 7.21 -11.59 11.63
C LYS A 226 7.07 -12.74 12.63
N ARG A 227 6.45 -12.49 13.78
CA ARG A 227 6.30 -13.50 14.85
C ARG A 227 5.41 -14.69 14.43
N ASP A 228 4.33 -14.44 13.69
CA ASP A 228 3.34 -15.47 13.35
C ASP A 228 3.50 -16.02 11.92
N GLY A 229 4.68 -15.86 11.32
CA GLY A 229 4.96 -16.24 9.93
C GLY A 229 6.12 -17.21 9.79
N MET A 230 6.30 -18.13 10.73
CA MET A 230 7.39 -19.12 10.69
C MET A 230 6.89 -20.46 10.16
N TRP A 231 7.68 -21.10 9.29
CA TRP A 231 7.43 -22.43 8.77
C TRP A 231 8.73 -23.22 8.65
N VAL A 232 8.62 -24.53 8.44
CA VAL A 232 9.77 -25.42 8.32
C VAL A 232 9.73 -26.10 6.96
N TYR A 233 10.82 -25.99 6.21
CA TYR A 233 11.04 -26.85 5.04
C TYR A 233 11.73 -28.13 5.49
N GLY A 234 11.12 -29.28 5.19
CA GLY A 234 11.76 -30.58 5.31
C GLY A 234 12.09 -31.13 3.93
N TYR A 235 13.34 -31.53 3.71
CA TYR A 235 13.72 -32.22 2.47
C TYR A 235 13.44 -33.71 2.60
N PHE A 236 12.59 -34.26 1.72
CA PHE A 236 12.25 -35.67 1.69
C PHE A 236 12.71 -36.31 0.38
N GLU A 237 13.12 -37.58 0.45
CA GLU A 237 13.41 -38.38 -0.74
C GLU A 237 12.14 -38.53 -1.60
N GLU A 238 12.28 -38.45 -2.92
CA GLU A 238 11.17 -38.56 -3.88
C GLU A 238 10.37 -39.87 -3.70
N THR A 239 11.05 -40.96 -3.33
CA THR A 239 10.42 -42.26 -3.06
C THR A 239 9.45 -42.23 -1.87
N LYS A 240 9.60 -41.26 -0.96
CA LYS A 240 8.78 -41.07 0.24
C LYS A 240 7.70 -40.00 0.05
N LEU A 241 7.83 -39.10 -0.93
CA LEU A 241 6.88 -38.01 -1.20
C LEU A 241 5.43 -38.45 -1.51
N PRO A 242 5.15 -39.50 -2.31
CA PRO A 242 3.77 -39.94 -2.59
C PRO A 242 2.95 -40.33 -1.36
N ARG A 243 3.61 -40.50 -0.21
CA ARG A 243 2.99 -40.87 1.07
C ARG A 243 2.69 -39.68 1.96
N ILE A 244 3.11 -38.47 1.58
CA ILE A 244 2.86 -37.23 2.30
C ILE A 244 1.72 -36.50 1.58
N ARG A 245 0.71 -36.05 2.32
CA ARG A 245 -0.41 -35.27 1.80
C ARG A 245 -0.51 -33.95 2.53
N VAL A 246 -1.00 -32.94 1.82
CA VAL A 246 -1.36 -31.65 2.42
C VAL A 246 -2.42 -31.89 3.50
N GLY A 247 -2.18 -31.34 4.70
CA GLY A 247 -3.01 -31.48 5.90
C GLY A 247 -2.56 -32.58 6.87
N ASP A 248 -1.62 -33.45 6.48
CA ASP A 248 -1.10 -34.51 7.34
C ASP A 248 -0.43 -33.93 8.59
N LYS A 249 -0.54 -34.65 9.71
CA LYS A 249 0.12 -34.25 10.97
C LYS A 249 1.62 -34.47 10.85
N ALA A 250 2.39 -33.47 11.25
CA ALA A 250 3.85 -33.53 11.32
C ALA A 250 4.32 -33.16 12.74
N GLU A 251 5.43 -33.74 13.16
CA GLU A 251 6.12 -33.36 14.40
C GLU A 251 7.49 -32.83 14.01
N VAL A 252 7.80 -31.60 14.43
CA VAL A 252 9.11 -30.98 14.23
C VAL A 252 9.86 -31.03 15.54
N ILE A 253 11.04 -31.63 15.54
CA ILE A 253 11.92 -31.68 16.70
C ILE A 253 13.04 -30.66 16.47
N LEU A 254 13.08 -29.60 17.29
CA LEU A 254 14.13 -28.60 17.18
C LEU A 254 15.44 -29.18 17.73
N MET A 255 16.53 -29.06 16.96
CA MET A 255 17.86 -29.54 17.37
C MET A 255 18.32 -28.89 18.68
N ALA A 256 17.95 -27.63 18.90
CA ALA A 256 18.19 -26.92 20.15
C ALA A 256 17.11 -27.27 21.18
N GLY A 257 17.37 -28.30 21.99
CA GLY A 257 16.63 -28.55 23.23
C GLY A 257 15.54 -29.63 23.20
N ASP A 258 15.49 -30.48 22.17
CA ASP A 258 14.53 -31.60 22.04
C ASP A 258 13.06 -31.16 22.18
N ILE A 259 12.78 -29.91 21.80
CA ILE A 259 11.45 -29.33 21.83
C ILE A 259 10.67 -29.88 20.64
N LYS A 260 9.55 -30.54 20.94
CA LYS A 260 8.61 -31.08 19.96
C LYS A 260 7.54 -30.05 19.66
N VAL A 261 7.50 -29.59 18.42
CA VAL A 261 6.52 -28.65 17.91
C VAL A 261 5.54 -29.40 16.99
N PRO A 262 4.26 -29.51 17.36
CA PRO A 262 3.27 -30.12 16.48
C PRO A 262 2.97 -29.19 15.30
N GLY A 263 2.82 -29.77 14.12
CA GLY A 263 2.54 -29.03 12.88
C GLY A 263 1.68 -29.84 11.91
N ARG A 264 1.43 -29.23 10.75
CA ARG A 264 0.74 -29.87 9.62
C ARG A 264 1.48 -29.56 8.34
N VAL A 265 1.39 -30.47 7.37
CA VAL A 265 1.89 -30.25 6.02
C VAL A 265 1.01 -29.20 5.35
N ASP A 266 1.57 -28.03 5.08
CA ASP A 266 0.86 -26.93 4.41
C ASP A 266 0.86 -27.11 2.89
N SER A 267 2.02 -27.37 2.31
CA SER A 267 2.18 -27.58 0.87
C SER A 267 3.35 -28.53 0.55
N ILE A 268 3.31 -29.11 -0.65
CA ILE A 268 4.38 -29.96 -1.18
C ILE A 268 4.92 -29.24 -2.42
N ALA A 269 6.20 -28.88 -2.40
CA ALA A 269 6.81 -28.15 -3.51
C ALA A 269 6.79 -29.00 -4.79
N SER A 270 6.32 -28.43 -5.90
CA SER A 270 6.28 -29.11 -7.21
C SER A 270 7.64 -29.15 -7.92
N GLY A 271 8.67 -28.50 -7.36
CA GLY A 271 10.03 -28.48 -7.88
C GLY A 271 11.00 -27.89 -6.87
N ILE A 272 12.28 -28.21 -7.01
CA ILE A 272 13.39 -27.64 -6.23
C ILE A 272 14.27 -26.80 -7.17
N ALA A 273 14.73 -25.65 -6.70
CA ALA A 273 15.79 -24.90 -7.36
C ALA A 273 17.13 -25.35 -6.77
N ASP A 274 18.07 -25.75 -7.63
CA ASP A 274 19.44 -26.06 -7.20
C ASP A 274 20.18 -24.75 -6.91
N ASN A 275 20.54 -24.50 -5.66
CA ASN A 275 21.23 -23.26 -5.27
C ASN A 275 22.67 -23.19 -5.82
N ALA A 276 23.23 -24.29 -6.33
CA ALA A 276 24.46 -24.27 -7.12
C ALA A 276 24.27 -23.60 -8.50
N ALA A 277 23.01 -23.45 -8.94
CA ALA A 277 22.62 -22.72 -10.14
C ALA A 277 21.99 -21.35 -9.80
N ALA A 278 22.29 -20.77 -8.63
CA ALA A 278 21.97 -19.38 -8.37
C ALA A 278 22.83 -18.51 -9.29
N THR A 279 22.27 -18.13 -10.44
CA THR A 279 22.84 -17.18 -11.37
C THR A 279 23.16 -15.89 -10.61
N SER A 280 24.44 -15.69 -10.29
CA SER A 280 25.00 -14.40 -9.91
C SER A 280 24.56 -13.38 -10.96
N ALA A 281 24.19 -12.16 -10.54
CA ALA A 281 23.73 -11.08 -11.41
C ALA A 281 24.74 -10.63 -12.50
N ASP A 282 25.89 -11.31 -12.63
CA ASP A 282 27.01 -11.04 -13.54
C ASP A 282 27.40 -12.23 -14.45
N MET A 283 26.50 -13.21 -14.67
CA MET A 283 26.69 -14.30 -15.65
C MET A 283 28.02 -15.09 -15.56
N LEU A 284 28.55 -15.27 -14.35
CA LEU A 284 29.66 -16.20 -14.10
C LEU A 284 29.29 -17.18 -12.99
N SER A 285 29.65 -18.44 -13.22
CA SER A 285 29.42 -19.55 -12.28
C SER A 285 30.32 -19.37 -11.06
N ASP A 286 29.69 -19.22 -9.89
CA ASP A 286 30.37 -19.31 -8.60
C ASP A 286 30.22 -20.75 -8.09
N ILE A 287 31.34 -21.49 -8.08
CA ILE A 287 31.41 -22.88 -7.63
C ILE A 287 32.24 -22.91 -6.36
N THR A 288 31.60 -23.22 -5.23
CA THR A 288 32.29 -23.62 -4.01
C THR A 288 32.10 -25.12 -3.79
N PRO A 289 33.09 -25.97 -4.14
CA PRO A 289 33.08 -27.35 -3.75
C PRO A 289 33.65 -27.49 -2.33
N THR A 290 33.04 -28.33 -1.50
CA THR A 290 33.71 -29.56 -1.03
C THR A 290 32.77 -30.43 -0.20
N PHE A 291 32.78 -31.71 -0.56
CA PHE A 291 32.15 -32.81 0.13
C PHE A 291 32.79 -33.02 1.51
N SER A 292 31.95 -33.25 2.52
CA SER A 292 32.31 -34.04 3.71
C SER A 292 31.22 -35.07 3.99
#